data_AF-Q8EJB5-F1
#
_entry.id   AF-Q8EJB5-F1
#
_cell.length_a   1.000
_cell.length_b   1.000
_cell.length_c   1.000
_cell.angle_alpha   90.00
_cell.angle_beta   90.00
_cell.angle_gamma   90.00
#
_symmetry.space_group_name_H-M   'P 1'
#
loop_
_entity.id
_entity.type
_entity.pdbx_description
1 polymer ?
#
loop_
_entity_poly.entity_id
_entity_poly.type
_entity_poly.pdbx_seq_one_letter_code
_entity_poly.pdbx_strand_id
1 'polypeptide(L)'
;MNLKTAHIPHTAMTKFALLTLLTLGTVISVPSHAATPTAEQQRVVKSHFDKLAQSHQVAEQRLTEQLDQEFTRQLAQEEHQLMRQTCPKYGMTFDISRNACLRS
;
A
#
# COMPACT_ATOMS: atom_id res chain seq x y z
N MET A 1 19.75 -37.95 46.68
CA MET A 1 18.39 -38.06 46.12
C MET A 1 18.51 -37.98 44.61
N ASN A 2 18.29 -39.10 43.90
CA ASN A 2 18.33 -39.13 42.44
C ASN A 2 16.93 -38.82 41.91
N LEU A 3 16.74 -37.62 41.35
CA LEU A 3 15.51 -37.24 40.65
C LEU A 3 15.44 -38.00 39.33
N LYS A 4 14.58 -39.02 39.27
CA LYS A 4 14.21 -39.68 38.01
C LYS A 4 13.30 -38.74 37.23
N THR A 5 13.83 -38.11 36.19
CA THR A 5 13.04 -37.34 35.23
C THR A 5 12.12 -38.32 34.48
N ALA A 6 10.82 -38.25 34.77
CA ALA A 6 9.82 -39.03 34.05
C ALA A 6 9.77 -38.56 32.60
N HIS A 7 10.11 -39.44 31.67
CA HIS A 7 9.99 -39.17 30.24
C HIS A 7 8.51 -39.18 29.88
N ILE A 8 7.89 -38.00 29.84
CA ILE A 8 6.52 -37.84 29.39
C ILE A 8 6.50 -38.19 27.89
N PRO A 9 5.70 -39.17 27.43
CA PRO A 9 5.65 -39.52 26.02
C PRO A 9 5.10 -38.34 25.22
N HIS A 10 5.78 -37.96 24.13
CA HIS A 10 5.41 -36.85 23.24
C HIS A 10 3.96 -36.91 22.75
N THR A 11 3.38 -38.11 22.64
CA THR A 11 1.99 -38.37 22.28
C THR A 11 0.98 -37.89 23.33
N ALA A 12 1.35 -37.86 24.61
CA ALA A 12 0.51 -37.28 25.66
C ALA A 12 0.53 -35.75 25.57
N MET A 13 1.71 -35.15 25.38
CA MET A 13 1.84 -33.69 25.24
C MET A 13 1.11 -33.14 24.01
N THR A 14 1.14 -33.84 22.88
CA THR A 14 0.40 -33.42 21.67
C THR A 14 -1.11 -33.49 21.85
N LYS A 15 -1.63 -34.51 22.54
CA LYS A 15 -3.07 -34.59 22.84
C LYS A 15 -3.54 -33.47 23.77
N PHE A 16 -2.76 -33.16 24.80
CA PHE A 16 -3.06 -32.03 25.68
C PHE A 16 -2.96 -30.69 24.95
N ALA A 17 -1.97 -30.50 24.07
CA ALA A 17 -1.86 -29.30 23.24
C ALA A 17 -3.05 -29.15 22.29
N LEU A 18 -3.48 -30.23 21.63
CA LEU A 18 -4.65 -30.21 20.75
C LEU A 18 -5.94 -29.90 21.50
N LEU A 19 -6.10 -30.45 22.71
CA LEU A 19 -7.24 -30.17 23.58
C LEU A 19 -7.27 -28.71 24.04
N THR A 20 -6.13 -28.11 24.39
CA THR A 20 -6.08 -26.69 24.76
C THR A 20 -6.33 -25.79 23.57
N LEU A 21 -5.78 -26.09 22.39
CA LEU A 21 -6.09 -25.34 21.16
C LEU A 21 -7.58 -25.40 20.79
N LEU A 22 -8.21 -26.56 20.95
CA LEU A 22 -9.64 -26.74 20.69
C LEU A 22 -10.51 -25.98 21.69
N THR A 23 -10.15 -25.98 22.97
CA THR A 23 -10.91 -25.23 23.99
C THR A 23 -10.70 -23.73 23.85
N LEU A 24 -9.51 -23.24 23.52
CA LEU A 24 -9.29 -21.80 23.27
C LEU A 24 -10.04 -21.31 22.02
N GLY A 25 -10.13 -22.13 20.96
CA GLY A 25 -10.87 -21.77 19.75
C GLY A 25 -12.38 -21.60 19.95
N THR A 26 -12.96 -22.34 20.90
CA THR A 26 -14.39 -22.24 21.19
C THR A 26 -14.74 -21.06 22.12
N VAL A 27 -13.82 -20.60 22.99
CA VAL A 27 -14.08 -19.40 23.84
C VAL A 27 -14.10 -18.10 23.02
N ILE A 28 -13.37 -18.05 21.91
CA ILE A 28 -13.30 -16.87 21.03
C ILE A 28 -14.49 -16.84 20.05
N SER A 29 -15.18 -17.97 19.86
CA SER A 29 -16.33 -18.11 18.95
C SER A 29 -17.68 -17.75 19.58
N VAL A 30 -17.69 -17.02 20.70
CA VAL A 30 -18.94 -16.42 21.19
C VAL A 30 -19.32 -15.34 20.18
N PRO A 31 -20.45 -15.44 19.48
CA PRO A 31 -20.92 -14.35 18.63
C PRO A 31 -21.07 -13.13 19.53
N SER A 32 -20.19 -12.13 19.40
CA SER A 32 -20.36 -10.87 20.08
C SER A 32 -21.63 -10.26 19.52
N HIS A 33 -22.73 -10.33 20.27
CA HIS A 33 -23.95 -9.61 19.95
C HIS A 33 -23.66 -8.14 20.26
N ALA A 34 -22.85 -7.50 19.41
CA ALA A 34 -22.67 -6.07 19.46
C ALA A 34 -24.06 -5.46 19.29
N ALA A 35 -24.48 -4.64 20.25
CA ALA A 35 -25.76 -3.96 20.18
C ALA A 35 -25.86 -3.28 18.82
N THR A 36 -26.99 -3.49 18.12
CA THR A 36 -27.23 -2.84 16.84
C THR A 36 -27.09 -1.33 17.05
N PRO A 37 -26.21 -0.66 16.29
CA PRO A 37 -26.00 0.77 16.49
C PRO A 37 -27.31 1.49 16.29
N THR A 38 -27.60 2.44 17.18
CA THR A 38 -28.75 3.33 17.04
C THR A 38 -28.65 4.11 15.73
N ALA A 39 -29.79 4.59 15.22
CA ALA A 39 -29.82 5.35 13.97
C ALA A 39 -28.84 6.54 13.96
N GLU A 40 -28.63 7.19 15.10
CA GLU A 40 -27.66 8.29 15.25
C GLU A 40 -26.20 7.79 15.19
N GLN A 41 -25.87 6.66 15.82
CA GLN A 41 -24.53 6.07 15.71
C GLN A 41 -24.22 5.66 14.27
N GLN A 42 -25.20 5.12 13.56
CA GLN A 42 -25.05 4.73 12.15
C GLN A 42 -24.85 5.94 11.23
N ARG A 43 -25.51 7.08 11.51
CA ARG A 43 -25.30 8.34 10.79
C ARG A 43 -23.90 8.93 11.03
N VAL A 44 -23.41 8.91 12.26
CA VAL A 44 -22.06 9.41 12.58
C VAL A 44 -20.99 8.58 11.89
N VAL A 45 -21.11 7.25 11.95
CA VAL A 45 -20.21 6.32 11.26
C VAL A 45 -20.24 6.56 9.75
N LYS A 46 -21.44 6.69 9.16
CA LYS A 46 -21.59 7.00 7.74
C LYS A 46 -20.93 8.33 7.37
N SER A 47 -21.19 9.40 8.14
CA SER A 47 -20.56 10.71 7.91
C SER A 47 -19.03 10.65 7.99
N HIS A 48 -18.48 9.84 8.89
CA HIS A 48 -17.04 9.64 8.98
C HIS A 48 -16.48 8.92 7.74
N PHE A 49 -17.14 7.87 7.26
CA PHE A 49 -16.73 7.18 6.04
C PHE A 49 -16.89 8.06 4.80
N ASP A 50 -17.92 8.90 4.73
CA ASP A 50 -18.11 9.85 3.63
C ASP A 50 -16.97 10.88 3.59
N LYS A 51 -16.58 11.43 4.76
CA LYS A 51 -15.42 12.34 4.86
C LYS A 51 -14.10 11.66 4.51
N LEU A 52 -13.93 10.40 4.93
CA LEU A 52 -12.75 9.61 4.59
C LEU A 52 -12.68 9.41 3.07
N ALA A 53 -13.77 8.97 2.44
CA ALA A 53 -13.85 8.79 1.00
C ALA A 53 -13.52 10.09 0.23
N GLN A 54 -14.07 11.23 0.68
CA GLN A 54 -13.74 12.54 0.11
C GLN A 54 -12.25 12.87 0.24
N SER A 55 -11.66 12.65 1.43
CA SER A 55 -10.23 12.89 1.66
C SER A 55 -9.35 12.00 0.79
N HIS A 56 -9.73 10.73 0.61
CA HIS A 56 -9.02 9.79 -0.25
C HIS A 56 -9.07 10.23 -1.71
N GLN A 57 -10.25 10.62 -2.20
CA GLN A 57 -10.39 11.09 -3.59
C GLN A 57 -9.52 12.32 -3.87
N VAL A 58 -9.49 13.29 -2.94
CA VAL A 58 -8.63 14.48 -3.08
C VAL A 58 -7.14 14.11 -3.02
N ALA A 59 -6.76 13.18 -2.14
CA ALA A 59 -5.39 12.72 -2.05
C ALA A 59 -4.94 12.00 -3.33
N GLU A 60 -5.78 11.11 -3.87
CA GLU A 60 -5.53 10.41 -5.13
C GLU A 60 -5.39 11.38 -6.29
N GLN A 61 -6.30 12.35 -6.42
CA GLN A 61 -6.21 13.38 -7.47
C GLN A 61 -4.89 14.15 -7.41
N ARG A 62 -4.47 14.58 -6.21
CA ARG A 62 -3.20 15.30 -6.03
C ARG A 62 -2.00 14.41 -6.36
N LEU A 63 -2.03 13.14 -5.95
CA LEU A 63 -0.98 12.17 -6.28
C LEU A 63 -0.89 11.95 -7.79
N THR A 64 -2.01 11.75 -8.46
CA THR A 64 -2.07 11.58 -9.91
C THR A 64 -1.52 12.81 -10.63
N GLU A 65 -1.92 14.02 -10.21
CA GLU A 65 -1.43 15.26 -10.81
C GLU A 65 0.08 15.45 -10.60
N GLN A 66 0.60 15.13 -9.42
CA GLN A 66 2.04 15.16 -9.14
C GLN A 66 2.81 14.14 -9.98
N LEU A 67 2.28 12.93 -10.13
CA LEU A 67 2.88 11.90 -10.97
C LEU A 67 2.92 12.32 -12.44
N ASP A 68 1.84 12.90 -12.95
CA ASP A 68 1.73 13.35 -14.34
C ASP A 68 2.73 14.47 -14.67
N GLN A 69 2.85 15.45 -13.76
CA GLN A 69 3.83 16.53 -13.89
C GLN A 69 5.27 15.99 -13.87
N GLU A 70 5.58 15.09 -12.95
CA GLU A 70 6.92 14.50 -12.81
C GLU A 70 7.27 13.63 -14.02
N PHE A 71 6.32 12.83 -14.51
CA PHE A 71 6.50 12.01 -15.70
C PHE A 71 6.78 12.88 -16.93
N THR A 72 5.98 13.92 -17.15
CA THR A 72 6.16 14.86 -18.27
C THR A 72 7.51 15.55 -18.19
N ARG A 73 7.94 15.96 -16.99
CA ARG A 73 9.24 16.57 -16.75
C ARG A 73 10.39 15.63 -17.12
N GLN A 74 10.33 14.37 -16.68
CA GLN A 74 11.36 13.36 -16.99
C GLN A 74 11.39 13.05 -18.49
N LEU A 75 10.22 12.89 -19.12
CA LEU A 75 10.10 12.62 -20.54
C LEU A 75 10.75 13.73 -21.38
N ALA A 76 10.46 15.00 -21.07
CA ALA A 76 11.07 16.14 -21.75
C ALA A 76 12.59 16.21 -21.54
N GLN A 77 13.08 15.85 -20.34
CA GLN A 77 14.52 15.79 -20.08
C GLN A 77 15.23 14.73 -20.93
N GLU A 78 14.66 13.54 -21.03
CA GLU A 78 15.18 12.45 -21.85
C GLU A 78 15.12 12.79 -23.34
N GLU A 79 14.03 13.40 -23.81
CA GLU A 79 13.91 13.89 -25.19
C GLU A 79 15.00 14.93 -25.50
N HIS A 80 15.19 15.92 -24.63
CA HIS A 80 16.24 16.92 -24.79
C HIS A 80 17.64 16.31 -24.75
N GLN A 81 17.85 15.25 -23.96
CA GLN A 81 19.12 14.52 -23.92
C GLN A 81 19.36 13.76 -25.24
N LEU A 82 18.34 13.06 -25.74
CA LEU A 82 18.38 12.37 -27.01
C LEU A 82 18.68 13.35 -28.16
N MET A 83 18.01 14.50 -28.19
CA MET A 83 18.23 15.52 -29.22
C MET A 83 19.61 16.14 -29.14
N ARG A 84 20.12 16.43 -27.93
CA ARG A 84 21.51 16.89 -27.74
C ARG A 84 22.55 15.90 -28.26
N GLN A 85 22.27 14.60 -28.23
CA GLN A 85 23.15 13.57 -28.79
C GLN A 85 22.94 13.36 -30.30
N THR A 86 21.76 13.66 -30.81
CA THR A 86 21.36 13.35 -32.19
C THR A 86 21.63 14.51 -33.14
N CYS A 87 21.23 15.74 -32.81
CA CYS A 87 21.43 16.91 -33.69
C CYS A 87 22.88 17.08 -34.16
N PRO A 88 23.92 16.91 -33.29
CA PRO A 88 25.31 17.05 -33.72
C PRO A 88 25.75 16.02 -34.77
N LYS A 89 25.12 14.84 -34.81
CA LYS A 89 25.40 13.80 -35.84
C LYS A 89 25.06 14.27 -37.25
N TYR A 90 24.23 15.32 -37.37
CA TYR A 90 23.80 15.91 -38.63
C TYR A 90 24.33 17.34 -38.81
N GLY A 91 25.32 17.77 -38.02
CA GLY A 91 25.87 19.13 -38.09
C GLY A 91 24.90 20.21 -37.61
N MET A 92 23.97 19.86 -36.72
CA MET A 92 23.01 20.78 -36.10
C MET A 92 23.25 20.89 -34.59
N THR A 93 22.76 21.97 -33.99
CA THR A 93 22.76 22.18 -32.53
C THR A 93 21.32 22.15 -32.03
N PHE A 94 21.08 21.42 -30.94
CA PHE A 94 19.75 21.41 -30.32
C PHE A 94 19.49 22.72 -29.56
N ASP A 95 18.42 23.42 -29.92
CA ASP A 95 17.91 24.59 -29.22
C ASP A 95 16.73 24.18 -28.33
N ILE A 96 16.93 24.27 -27.01
CA ILE A 96 15.92 23.91 -26.01
C ILE A 96 14.73 24.88 -26.04
N SER A 97 14.96 26.16 -26.35
CA SER A 97 13.89 27.17 -26.37
C SER A 97 12.91 26.96 -27.51
N ARG A 98 13.39 26.42 -28.63
CA ARG A 98 12.56 26.11 -29.82
C ARG A 98 12.20 24.63 -29.93
N ASN A 99 12.68 23.80 -29.01
CA ASN A 99 12.61 22.34 -29.06
C ASN A 99 12.95 21.78 -30.46
N ALA A 100 14.05 22.25 -31.06
CA ALA A 100 14.40 21.94 -32.44
C ALA A 100 15.92 21.85 -32.66
N CYS A 101 16.34 21.00 -33.60
CA CYS A 101 17.69 21.04 -34.13
C CYS A 101 17.81 22.22 -35.11
N LEU A 102 18.71 23.15 -34.84
CA LEU A 102 19.01 24.28 -35.71
C LEU A 102 20.38 24.10 -36.33
N ARG A 103 20.53 24.54 -37.58
CA ARG A 103 21.83 24.58 -38.24
C ARG A 103 22.61 25.77 -37.68
N SER A 104 23.79 25.50 -37.13
CA SER A 104 24.72 26.50 -36.59
C SER A 104 25.20 27.45 -37.67
#